data_AF-D1JCZ6-F1
#
_entry.id   AF-D1JCZ6-F1
#
_cell.length_a   1.000
_cell.length_b   1.000
_cell.length_c   1.000
_cell.angle_alpha   90.00
_cell.angle_beta   90.00
_cell.angle_gamma   90.00
#
_symmetry.space_group_name_H-M   'P 1'
#
loop_
_entity.id
_entity.type
_entity.pdbx_description
1 polymer ?
#
loop_
_entity_poly.entity_id
_entity_poly.type
_entity_poly.pdbx_seq_one_letter_code
_entity_poly.pdbx_strand_id
1 'polypeptide(L)'
;MLDKFVDRTARKPSGWFWKRMYSDPRGHYKAFRWTLDKLQLKPDDVFLEIGCGGGVLLNMALETVKHAKAIDHSSDMVQIAREKNQEAVSEGRVEIVQGNAESLPWDDNSFTCATANQMFFFIDKSMIVLTEFYRVLKPGGRLVITSTEDTILPKLLFVLWSHSMHLYKNSDMGYMLKQAGFQTVEVKNVERFIQLSYAEK
;
A
#
# COMPACT_ATOMS: atom_id res chain seq x y z
N MET A 1 7.09 23.40 10.28
CA MET A 1 7.08 23.92 8.89
C MET A 1 7.40 22.82 7.89
N LEU A 2 8.39 21.98 8.19
CA LEU A 2 8.73 20.76 7.43
C LEU A 2 7.58 19.74 7.38
N ASP A 3 6.93 19.40 8.50
CA ASP A 3 5.80 18.44 8.50
C ASP A 3 4.64 18.88 7.59
N LYS A 4 4.30 20.18 7.61
CA LYS A 4 3.30 20.77 6.70
C LYS A 4 3.73 20.68 5.23
N PHE A 5 5.02 20.68 4.93
CA PHE A 5 5.54 20.48 3.57
C PHE A 5 5.47 19.00 3.17
N VAL A 6 5.89 18.08 4.04
CA VAL A 6 5.79 16.62 3.79
C VAL A 6 4.35 16.19 3.59
N ASP A 7 3.46 16.67 4.45
CA ASP A 7 2.02 16.43 4.34
C ASP A 7 1.51 16.89 2.99
N ARG A 8 1.84 18.12 2.55
CA ARG A 8 1.29 18.65 1.30
C ARG A 8 1.92 18.08 0.03
N THR A 9 3.08 17.45 0.12
CA THR A 9 3.84 16.97 -1.06
C THR A 9 3.86 15.46 -1.21
N ALA A 10 3.81 14.70 -0.11
CA ALA A 10 3.96 13.24 -0.12
C ALA A 10 2.85 12.49 0.64
N ARG A 11 2.56 12.85 1.90
CA ARG A 11 1.61 12.08 2.74
C ARG A 11 0.14 12.39 2.43
N LYS A 12 -0.18 13.65 2.13
CA LYS A 12 -1.50 14.18 1.73
C LYS A 12 -1.32 15.18 0.58
N PRO A 13 -0.86 14.70 -0.60
CA PRO A 13 -0.55 15.57 -1.72
C PRO A 13 -1.75 16.43 -2.10
N SER A 14 -1.57 17.75 -2.14
CA SER A 14 -2.63 18.71 -2.44
C SER A 14 -2.18 19.74 -3.48
N GLY A 15 -3.10 20.19 -4.32
CA GLY A 15 -2.80 21.11 -5.43
C GLY A 15 -2.41 20.40 -6.73
N TRP A 16 -2.62 21.10 -7.86
CA TRP A 16 -2.56 20.53 -9.21
C TRP A 16 -1.25 19.80 -9.55
N PHE A 17 -0.10 20.34 -9.15
CA PHE A 17 1.20 19.74 -9.45
C PHE A 17 1.36 18.35 -8.80
N TRP A 18 1.04 18.22 -7.51
CA TRP A 18 1.16 16.95 -6.80
C TRP A 18 0.10 15.94 -7.25
N LYS A 19 -1.12 16.41 -7.53
CA LYS A 19 -2.17 15.59 -8.17
C LYS A 19 -1.67 14.99 -9.50
N ARG A 20 -1.04 15.80 -10.35
CA ARG A 20 -0.45 15.34 -11.63
C ARG A 20 0.62 14.27 -11.41
N MET A 21 1.53 14.46 -10.46
CA MET A 21 2.59 13.47 -10.20
C MET A 21 2.03 12.14 -9.70
N TYR A 22 1.09 12.15 -8.77
CA TYR A 22 0.51 10.92 -8.22
C TYR A 22 -0.53 10.26 -9.14
N SER A 23 -0.99 10.94 -10.20
CA SER A 23 -1.79 10.32 -11.27
C SER A 23 -0.98 9.36 -12.16
N ASP A 24 0.35 9.52 -12.20
CA ASP A 24 1.28 8.66 -12.95
C ASP A 24 2.64 8.56 -12.23
N PRO A 25 2.74 7.83 -11.10
CA PRO A 25 3.94 7.79 -10.27
C PRO A 25 4.96 6.81 -10.85
N ARG A 26 5.56 7.12 -12.01
CA ARG A 26 6.47 6.24 -12.76
C ARG A 26 7.62 5.67 -11.94
N GLY A 27 8.10 6.43 -10.95
CA GLY A 27 9.15 5.97 -10.03
C GLY A 27 8.75 4.73 -9.21
N HIS A 28 7.44 4.51 -8.98
CA HIS A 28 6.91 3.38 -8.21
C HIS A 28 6.60 2.15 -9.06
N TYR A 29 6.66 2.23 -10.39
CA TYR A 29 6.21 1.14 -11.27
C TYR A 29 7.03 -0.14 -11.09
N LYS A 30 8.32 -0.02 -10.75
CA LYS A 30 9.14 -1.19 -10.40
C LYS A 30 8.62 -1.90 -9.14
N ALA A 31 8.31 -1.13 -8.09
CA ALA A 31 7.76 -1.66 -6.85
C ALA A 31 6.36 -2.27 -7.07
N PHE A 32 5.52 -1.64 -7.90
CA PHE A 32 4.24 -2.20 -8.32
C PHE A 32 4.41 -3.57 -8.97
N ARG A 33 5.33 -3.70 -9.94
CA ARG A 33 5.60 -4.99 -10.60
C ARG A 33 6.09 -6.05 -9.62
N TRP A 34 7.07 -5.76 -8.78
CA TRP A 34 7.51 -6.74 -7.77
C TRP A 34 6.40 -7.14 -6.80
N THR A 35 5.51 -6.21 -6.47
CA THR A 35 4.34 -6.49 -5.62
C THR A 35 3.43 -7.51 -6.28
N LEU A 36 3.01 -7.24 -7.53
CA LEU A 36 2.12 -8.12 -8.28
C LEU A 36 2.79 -9.46 -8.59
N ASP A 37 4.07 -9.46 -8.96
CA ASP A 37 4.88 -10.65 -9.19
C ASP A 37 4.98 -11.50 -7.92
N LYS A 38 5.15 -10.89 -6.74
CA LYS A 38 5.18 -11.67 -5.48
C LYS A 38 3.78 -12.16 -5.09
N LEU A 39 2.75 -11.35 -5.31
CA LEU A 39 1.37 -11.73 -5.00
C LEU A 39 0.89 -12.89 -5.85
N GLN A 40 1.37 -13.05 -7.09
CA GLN A 40 0.93 -14.11 -8.01
C GLN A 40 -0.61 -14.10 -8.12
N LEU A 41 -1.15 -12.97 -8.57
CA LEU A 41 -2.59 -12.75 -8.68
C LEU A 41 -3.25 -13.79 -9.59
N LYS A 42 -4.48 -14.16 -9.21
CA LYS A 42 -5.34 -15.09 -9.94
C LYS A 42 -6.67 -14.41 -10.26
N PRO A 43 -7.39 -14.83 -11.32
CA PRO A 43 -8.66 -14.21 -11.68
C PRO A 43 -9.75 -14.26 -10.60
N ASP A 44 -9.68 -15.22 -9.69
CA ASP A 44 -10.60 -15.41 -8.56
C ASP A 44 -10.16 -14.68 -7.28
N ASP A 45 -9.01 -13.99 -7.30
CA ASP A 45 -8.59 -13.16 -6.18
C ASP A 45 -9.55 -11.97 -5.98
N VAL A 46 -9.81 -11.66 -4.71
CA VAL A 46 -10.42 -10.41 -4.27
C VAL A 46 -9.30 -9.56 -3.67
N PHE A 47 -8.85 -8.58 -4.43
CA PHE A 47 -7.65 -7.78 -4.15
C PHE A 47 -7.98 -6.55 -3.28
N LEU A 48 -7.14 -6.25 -2.29
CA LEU A 48 -7.19 -5.02 -1.50
C LEU A 48 -5.91 -4.19 -1.65
N GLU A 49 -6.05 -2.90 -1.95
CA GLU A 49 -4.95 -1.94 -1.86
C GLU A 49 -5.21 -0.89 -0.75
N ILE A 50 -4.30 -0.79 0.21
CA ILE A 50 -4.31 0.25 1.25
C ILE A 50 -3.31 1.35 0.88
N GLY A 51 -3.79 2.60 0.86
CA GLY A 51 -3.04 3.78 0.41
C GLY A 51 -2.87 3.79 -1.10
N CYS A 52 -3.97 3.67 -1.85
CA CYS A 52 -3.91 3.46 -3.29
C CYS A 52 -3.42 4.67 -4.10
N GLY A 53 -3.29 5.86 -3.49
CA GLY A 53 -2.89 7.07 -4.18
C GLY A 53 -3.78 7.33 -5.39
N GLY A 54 -3.19 7.63 -6.55
CA GLY A 54 -3.92 7.82 -7.82
C GLY A 54 -4.46 6.53 -8.47
N GLY A 55 -4.37 5.37 -7.81
CA GLY A 55 -5.02 4.12 -8.27
C GLY A 55 -4.33 3.41 -9.43
N VAL A 56 -3.02 3.63 -9.65
CA VAL A 56 -2.27 3.00 -10.75
C VAL A 56 -1.97 1.52 -10.48
N LEU A 57 -1.57 1.15 -9.27
CA LEU A 57 -1.35 -0.25 -8.92
C LEU A 57 -2.67 -1.04 -8.95
N LEU A 58 -3.74 -0.47 -8.39
CA LEU A 58 -5.11 -0.98 -8.53
C LEU A 58 -5.46 -1.26 -9.99
N ASN A 59 -5.19 -0.31 -10.90
CA ASN A 59 -5.46 -0.46 -12.32
C ASN A 59 -4.68 -1.64 -12.94
N MET A 60 -3.40 -1.77 -12.60
CA MET A 60 -2.56 -2.90 -13.05
C MET A 60 -3.08 -4.25 -12.52
N ALA A 61 -3.53 -4.31 -11.26
CA ALA A 61 -4.08 -5.54 -10.68
C ALA A 61 -5.35 -6.01 -11.41
N LEU A 62 -6.19 -5.07 -11.87
CA LEU A 62 -7.44 -5.34 -12.60
C LEU A 62 -7.23 -5.93 -14.01
N GLU A 63 -6.00 -5.95 -14.52
CA GLU A 63 -5.67 -6.73 -15.72
C GLU A 63 -5.79 -8.24 -15.47
N THR A 64 -5.73 -8.67 -14.20
CA THR A 64 -5.83 -10.07 -13.79
C THR A 64 -7.08 -10.37 -12.97
N VAL A 65 -7.37 -9.57 -11.93
CA VAL A 65 -8.46 -9.86 -10.98
C VAL A 65 -9.79 -9.30 -11.45
N LYS A 66 -10.88 -10.00 -11.11
CA LYS A 66 -12.24 -9.53 -11.41
C LYS A 66 -12.74 -8.48 -10.43
N HIS A 67 -12.31 -8.56 -9.17
CA HIS A 67 -12.78 -7.68 -8.11
C HIS A 67 -11.61 -7.11 -7.30
N ALA A 68 -11.67 -5.81 -7.06
CA ALA A 68 -10.71 -5.13 -6.20
C ALA A 68 -11.38 -4.08 -5.32
N LYS A 69 -10.79 -3.83 -4.16
CA LYS A 69 -11.14 -2.70 -3.31
C LYS A 69 -9.90 -1.90 -2.94
N ALA A 70 -10.09 -0.61 -2.71
CA ALA A 70 -9.00 0.27 -2.33
C ALA A 70 -9.45 1.34 -1.34
N ILE A 71 -8.51 1.76 -0.50
CA ILE A 71 -8.71 2.82 0.50
C ILE A 71 -7.55 3.79 0.49
N ASP A 72 -7.85 5.08 0.64
CA ASP A 72 -6.86 6.13 0.87
C ASP A 72 -7.45 7.19 1.81
N HIS A 73 -6.63 7.79 2.68
CA HIS A 73 -7.11 8.83 3.60
C HIS A 73 -7.32 10.18 2.89
N SER A 74 -6.69 10.37 1.73
CA SER A 74 -6.76 11.60 0.94
C SER A 74 -7.94 11.56 -0.02
N SER A 75 -8.93 12.43 0.19
CA SER A 75 -10.07 12.60 -0.71
C SER A 75 -9.63 12.94 -2.15
N ASP A 76 -8.55 13.70 -2.29
CA ASP A 76 -7.97 14.06 -3.60
C ASP A 76 -7.43 12.82 -4.33
N MET A 77 -6.79 11.89 -3.61
CA MET A 77 -6.28 10.65 -4.19
C MET A 77 -7.41 9.70 -4.56
N VAL A 78 -8.40 9.56 -3.68
CA VAL A 78 -9.62 8.79 -3.95
C VAL A 78 -10.31 9.27 -5.22
N GLN A 79 -10.43 10.59 -5.41
CA GLN A 79 -11.01 11.15 -6.63
C GLN A 79 -10.21 10.74 -7.87
N ILE A 80 -8.89 10.93 -7.86
CA ILE A 80 -8.03 10.58 -9.01
C ILE A 80 -8.07 9.07 -9.29
N ALA A 81 -8.04 8.23 -8.25
CA ALA A 81 -8.12 6.78 -8.39
C ALA A 81 -9.44 6.33 -9.00
N ARG A 82 -10.56 6.96 -8.64
CA ARG A 82 -11.88 6.71 -9.25
C ARG A 82 -11.92 7.13 -10.70
N GLU A 83 -11.39 8.31 -11.03
CA GLU A 83 -11.29 8.78 -12.42
C GLU A 83 -10.42 7.84 -13.28
N LYS A 84 -9.27 7.39 -12.75
CA LYS A 84 -8.37 6.45 -13.40
C LYS A 84 -9.01 5.08 -13.68
N ASN A 85 -9.88 4.63 -12.77
CA ASN A 85 -10.52 3.31 -12.82
C ASN A 85 -12.03 3.40 -13.11
N GLN A 86 -12.48 4.47 -13.76
CA GLN A 86 -13.91 4.80 -13.89
C GLN A 86 -14.75 3.70 -14.52
N GLU A 87 -14.21 2.99 -15.51
CA GLU A 87 -14.91 1.89 -16.20
C GLU A 87 -15.14 0.73 -15.24
N ALA A 88 -14.08 0.26 -14.58
CA ALA A 88 -14.18 -0.81 -13.57
C ALA A 88 -15.06 -0.43 -12.37
N VAL A 89 -15.08 0.85 -11.98
CA VAL A 89 -16.01 1.37 -10.96
C VAL A 89 -17.45 1.31 -11.47
N SER A 90 -17.73 1.75 -12.70
CA SER A 90 -19.07 1.73 -13.29
C SER A 90 -19.61 0.31 -13.50
N GLU A 91 -18.73 -0.65 -13.73
CA GLU A 91 -19.03 -2.08 -13.87
C GLU A 91 -19.21 -2.78 -12.50
N GLY A 92 -18.97 -2.09 -11.39
CA GLY A 92 -19.00 -2.69 -10.05
C GLY A 92 -17.86 -3.67 -9.76
N ARG A 93 -16.80 -3.68 -10.58
CA ARG A 93 -15.58 -4.48 -10.35
C ARG A 93 -14.69 -3.88 -9.27
N VAL A 94 -14.80 -2.57 -9.04
CA VAL A 94 -13.93 -1.83 -8.14
C VAL A 94 -14.69 -0.95 -7.15
N GLU A 95 -14.33 -1.04 -5.88
CA GLU A 95 -14.77 -0.13 -4.83
C GLU A 95 -13.56 0.69 -4.31
N ILE A 96 -13.60 2.01 -4.42
CA ILE A 96 -12.55 2.89 -3.88
C ILE A 96 -13.19 3.81 -2.85
N VAL A 97 -12.70 3.76 -1.61
CA VAL A 97 -13.26 4.51 -0.47
C VAL A 97 -12.24 5.45 0.15
N GLN A 98 -12.74 6.55 0.72
CA GLN A 98 -11.94 7.37 1.61
C GLN A 98 -12.03 6.80 3.02
N GLY A 99 -10.90 6.59 3.68
CA GLY A 99 -10.92 6.12 5.07
C GLY A 99 -9.53 5.97 5.68
N ASN A 100 -9.49 5.45 6.90
CA ASN A 100 -8.25 5.25 7.65
C ASN A 100 -7.82 3.78 7.61
N ALA A 101 -6.55 3.53 7.31
CA ALA A 101 -5.97 2.19 7.33
C ALA A 101 -6.02 1.53 8.73
N GLU A 102 -6.13 2.31 9.81
CA GLU A 102 -6.29 1.83 11.19
C GLU A 102 -7.69 1.26 11.48
N SER A 103 -8.66 1.44 10.58
CA SER A 103 -10.05 0.97 10.76
C SER A 103 -10.70 0.75 9.40
N LEU A 104 -10.50 -0.43 8.83
CA LEU A 104 -10.98 -0.79 7.51
C LEU A 104 -12.50 -1.06 7.52
N PRO A 105 -13.26 -0.53 6.55
CA PRO A 105 -14.73 -0.63 6.53
C PRO A 105 -15.24 -1.97 5.96
N TRP A 106 -14.44 -3.03 6.04
CA TRP A 106 -14.77 -4.34 5.49
C TRP A 106 -14.72 -5.41 6.57
N ASP A 107 -15.53 -6.44 6.40
CA ASP A 107 -15.65 -7.55 7.33
C ASP A 107 -14.40 -8.44 7.33
N ASP A 108 -14.28 -9.24 8.37
CA ASP A 108 -13.25 -10.25 8.50
C ASP A 108 -13.27 -11.22 7.31
N ASN A 109 -12.10 -11.67 6.87
CA ASN A 109 -11.98 -12.68 5.81
C ASN A 109 -12.67 -12.27 4.48
N SER A 110 -12.63 -10.99 4.13
CA SER A 110 -13.18 -10.45 2.88
C SER A 110 -12.26 -10.66 1.67
N PHE A 111 -10.94 -10.63 1.86
CA PHE A 111 -9.96 -10.57 0.77
C PHE A 111 -9.07 -11.82 0.69
N THR A 112 -8.68 -12.19 -0.53
CA THR A 112 -7.72 -13.29 -0.74
C THR A 112 -6.28 -12.78 -0.84
N CYS A 113 -6.10 -11.51 -1.20
CA CYS A 113 -4.80 -10.86 -1.20
C CYS A 113 -4.92 -9.37 -0.93
N ALA A 114 -3.85 -8.80 -0.36
CA ALA A 114 -3.80 -7.40 -0.01
C ALA A 114 -2.40 -6.81 -0.20
N THR A 115 -2.32 -5.50 -0.35
CA THR A 115 -1.05 -4.77 -0.43
C THR A 115 -1.10 -3.37 0.18
N ALA A 116 0.07 -2.89 0.58
CA ALA A 116 0.37 -1.47 0.76
C ALA A 116 1.73 -1.19 0.12
N ASN A 117 1.78 -0.26 -0.83
CA ASN A 117 2.97 -0.04 -1.64
C ASN A 117 3.46 1.41 -1.54
N GLN A 118 4.70 1.60 -1.05
CA GLN A 118 5.36 2.90 -0.90
C GLN A 118 4.55 3.92 -0.06
N MET A 119 3.82 3.42 0.94
CA MET A 119 3.02 4.25 1.85
C MET A 119 3.15 3.85 3.33
N PHE A 120 3.55 2.61 3.62
CA PHE A 120 3.47 2.04 4.97
C PHE A 120 4.33 2.81 6.00
N PHE A 121 5.43 3.40 5.55
CA PHE A 121 6.27 4.28 6.37
C PHE A 121 5.58 5.58 6.82
N PHE A 122 4.42 5.95 6.26
CA PHE A 122 3.62 7.09 6.74
C PHE A 122 2.55 6.71 7.78
N ILE A 123 2.47 5.42 8.16
CA ILE A 123 1.53 4.93 9.17
C ILE A 123 2.14 5.06 10.55
N ASP A 124 1.51 5.84 11.42
CA ASP A 124 1.97 6.04 12.79
C ASP A 124 1.72 4.81 13.68
N LYS A 125 0.57 4.13 13.50
CA LYS A 125 0.21 2.92 14.26
C LYS A 125 0.32 1.67 13.41
N SER A 126 1.54 1.36 12.95
CA SER A 126 1.79 0.29 11.99
C SER A 126 1.25 -1.08 12.44
N MET A 127 1.35 -1.40 13.73
CA MET A 127 0.80 -2.66 14.27
C MET A 127 -0.71 -2.76 14.12
N ILE A 128 -1.47 -1.67 14.30
CA ILE A 128 -2.93 -1.69 14.12
C ILE A 128 -3.27 -1.98 12.66
N VAL A 129 -2.56 -1.35 11.73
CA VAL A 129 -2.77 -1.59 10.28
C VAL A 129 -2.41 -3.02 9.90
N LEU A 130 -1.35 -3.61 10.45
CA LEU A 130 -1.03 -5.03 10.22
C LEU A 130 -2.11 -5.96 10.78
N THR A 131 -2.67 -5.66 11.96
CA THR A 131 -3.79 -6.41 12.53
C THR A 131 -5.05 -6.26 11.67
N GLU A 132 -5.32 -5.08 11.11
CA GLU A 132 -6.44 -4.88 10.17
C GLU A 132 -6.24 -5.66 8.87
N PHE A 133 -5.04 -5.68 8.29
CA PHE A 133 -4.72 -6.55 7.17
C PHE A 133 -5.00 -8.02 7.50
N TYR A 134 -4.51 -8.49 8.65
CA TYR A 134 -4.74 -9.86 9.09
C TYR A 134 -6.24 -10.15 9.24
N ARG A 135 -7.00 -9.24 9.86
CA ARG A 135 -8.44 -9.39 10.06
C ARG A 135 -9.19 -9.57 8.75
N VAL A 136 -8.96 -8.67 7.78
CA VAL A 136 -9.72 -8.67 6.51
C VAL A 136 -9.27 -9.72 5.51
N LEU A 137 -8.06 -10.27 5.63
CA LEU A 137 -7.62 -11.39 4.81
C LEU A 137 -8.30 -12.69 5.22
N LYS A 138 -8.63 -13.55 4.25
CA LYS A 138 -9.07 -14.93 4.45
C LYS A 138 -7.93 -15.80 4.97
N PRO A 139 -8.18 -16.95 5.63
CA PRO A 139 -7.16 -17.97 5.84
C PRO A 139 -6.51 -18.37 4.52
N GLY A 140 -5.18 -18.45 4.47
CA GLY A 140 -4.39 -18.61 3.25
C GLY A 140 -4.27 -17.34 2.39
N GLY A 141 -4.79 -16.21 2.88
CA GLY A 141 -4.70 -14.92 2.22
C GLY A 141 -3.29 -14.35 2.25
N ARG A 142 -2.89 -13.67 1.18
CA ARG A 142 -1.51 -13.20 0.95
C ARG A 142 -1.39 -11.70 1.12
N LEU A 143 -0.36 -11.25 1.83
CA LEU A 143 -0.03 -9.84 2.00
C LEU A 143 1.34 -9.57 1.36
N VAL A 144 1.43 -8.52 0.53
CA VAL A 144 2.71 -7.95 0.12
C VAL A 144 2.77 -6.47 0.46
N ILE A 145 3.80 -6.06 1.19
CA ILE A 145 4.09 -4.66 1.48
C ILE A 145 5.42 -4.30 0.82
N THR A 146 5.44 -3.21 0.04
CA THR A 146 6.72 -2.59 -0.35
C THR A 146 6.90 -1.28 0.38
N SER A 147 8.10 -1.11 0.93
CA SER A 147 8.48 0.02 1.76
C SER A 147 9.93 0.39 1.47
N THR A 148 10.52 1.18 2.34
CA THR A 148 11.93 1.52 2.37
C THR A 148 12.54 0.94 3.65
N GLU A 149 13.65 0.21 3.52
CA GLU A 149 14.37 -0.34 4.68
C GLU A 149 15.06 0.78 5.49
N ASP A 150 15.10 0.60 6.81
CA ASP A 150 15.82 1.48 7.72
C ASP A 150 17.35 1.40 7.59
N THR A 151 17.91 2.04 6.55
CA THR A 151 19.36 2.15 6.31
C THR A 151 19.81 3.61 6.21
N ILE A 152 21.13 3.84 6.26
CA ILE A 152 21.72 5.19 6.24
C ILE A 152 21.38 5.95 4.96
N LEU A 153 21.39 5.27 3.81
CA LEU A 153 21.20 5.89 2.50
C LEU A 153 19.80 6.50 2.33
N PRO A 154 18.68 5.80 2.62
CA PRO A 154 17.34 6.40 2.68
C PRO A 154 17.21 7.58 3.63
N LYS A 155 17.77 7.48 4.85
CA LYS A 155 17.73 8.57 5.82
C LYS A 155 18.38 9.84 5.28
N LEU A 156 19.45 9.68 4.51
CA LEU A 156 20.13 10.78 3.85
C LEU A 156 19.34 11.31 2.64
N LEU A 157 18.82 10.43 1.78
CA LEU A 157 18.06 10.82 0.59
C LEU A 157 16.72 11.49 0.93
N PHE A 158 16.10 11.06 2.02
CA PHE A 158 14.80 11.53 2.49
C PHE A 158 14.93 12.41 3.74
N VAL A 159 16.07 13.08 3.96
CA VAL A 159 16.32 13.84 5.20
C VAL A 159 15.25 14.90 5.49
N LEU A 160 14.60 15.45 4.46
CA LEU A 160 13.50 16.40 4.59
C LEU A 160 12.16 15.75 5.01
N TRP A 161 12.04 14.43 4.83
CA TRP A 161 10.84 13.62 5.11
C TRP A 161 11.04 12.62 6.26
N SER A 162 12.29 12.38 6.68
CA SER A 162 12.68 11.31 7.62
C SER A 162 11.99 11.40 8.98
N HIS A 163 11.72 12.61 9.47
CA HIS A 163 11.02 12.83 10.75
C HIS A 163 9.54 12.39 10.71
N SER A 164 8.97 12.28 9.52
CA SER A 164 7.56 11.88 9.30
C SER A 164 7.45 10.46 8.73
N MET A 165 8.55 9.70 8.70
CA MET A 165 8.61 8.35 8.14
C MET A 165 9.08 7.34 9.19
N HIS A 166 8.29 6.28 9.38
CA HIS A 166 8.61 5.12 10.22
C HIS A 166 9.23 4.03 9.34
N LEU A 167 10.55 3.98 9.29
CA LEU A 167 11.30 2.96 8.57
C LEU A 167 11.60 1.77 9.50
N TYR A 168 11.58 0.57 8.95
CA TYR A 168 11.84 -0.66 9.70
C TYR A 168 12.98 -1.45 9.05
N LYS A 169 13.84 -2.05 9.87
CA LYS A 169 14.77 -3.07 9.39
C LYS A 169 13.99 -4.31 8.94
N ASN A 170 14.58 -5.12 8.06
CA ASN A 170 13.95 -6.37 7.62
C ASN A 170 13.56 -7.28 8.79
N SER A 171 14.40 -7.36 9.84
CA SER A 171 14.12 -8.15 11.05
C SER A 171 12.88 -7.66 11.79
N ASP A 172 12.73 -6.35 11.92
CA ASP A 172 11.69 -5.72 12.74
C ASP A 172 10.34 -5.84 12.04
N MET A 173 10.32 -5.57 10.73
CA MET A 173 9.14 -5.81 9.90
C MET A 173 8.71 -7.30 9.95
N GLY A 174 9.67 -8.22 9.86
CA GLY A 174 9.39 -9.65 9.96
C GLY A 174 8.83 -10.06 11.33
N TYR A 175 9.32 -9.46 12.41
CA TYR A 175 8.79 -9.66 13.76
C TYR A 175 7.37 -9.10 13.89
N MET A 176 7.13 -7.88 13.41
CA MET A 176 5.81 -7.23 13.45
C MET A 176 4.73 -8.01 12.70
N LEU A 177 5.05 -8.55 11.51
CA LEU A 177 4.13 -9.41 10.76
C LEU A 177 3.75 -10.66 11.56
N LYS A 178 4.72 -11.32 12.20
CA LYS A 178 4.45 -12.48 13.07
C LYS A 178 3.61 -12.10 14.29
N GLN A 179 3.88 -10.95 14.91
CA GLN A 179 3.09 -10.45 16.04
C GLN A 179 1.64 -10.14 15.64
N ALA A 180 1.40 -9.69 14.41
CA ALA A 180 0.06 -9.47 13.88
C ALA A 180 -0.70 -10.78 13.54
N GLY A 181 -0.05 -11.94 13.67
CA GLY A 181 -0.65 -13.26 13.45
C GLY A 181 -0.28 -13.92 12.13
N PHE A 182 0.47 -13.25 11.25
CA PHE A 182 0.86 -13.82 9.97
C PHE A 182 1.89 -14.96 10.10
N GLN A 183 1.77 -15.91 9.19
CA GLN A 183 2.67 -17.03 8.96
C GLN A 183 3.45 -16.84 7.65
N THR A 184 4.38 -17.75 7.35
CA THR A 184 5.20 -17.75 6.13
C THR A 184 5.75 -16.35 5.78
N VAL A 185 6.51 -15.76 6.71
CA VAL A 185 7.00 -14.38 6.58
C VAL A 185 8.36 -14.35 5.88
N GLU A 186 8.45 -13.59 4.79
CA GLU A 186 9.70 -13.28 4.06
C GLU A 186 9.86 -11.77 3.95
N VAL A 187 11.00 -11.23 4.40
CA VAL A 187 11.33 -9.81 4.24
C VAL A 187 12.72 -9.68 3.66
N LYS A 188 12.85 -8.96 2.54
CA LYS A 188 14.12 -8.77 1.84
C LYS A 188 14.16 -7.46 1.08
N ASN A 189 15.36 -7.03 0.69
CA ASN A 189 15.51 -5.96 -0.27
C ASN A 189 15.51 -6.51 -1.70
N VAL A 190 14.73 -5.88 -2.59
CA VAL A 190 14.62 -6.30 -4.00
C VAL A 190 15.40 -5.41 -4.95
N GLU A 191 15.62 -4.14 -4.60
CA GLU A 191 16.58 -3.25 -5.27
C GLU A 191 17.02 -2.15 -4.30
N ARG A 192 18.33 -2.01 -4.08
CA ARG A 192 18.91 -1.04 -3.13
C ARG A 192 18.30 -1.18 -1.73
N PHE A 193 17.47 -0.21 -1.35
CA PHE A 193 16.80 -0.09 -0.05
C PHE A 193 15.29 -0.34 -0.13
N ILE A 194 14.76 -0.77 -1.28
CA ILE A 194 13.35 -1.11 -1.41
C ILE A 194 13.14 -2.45 -0.72
N GLN A 195 12.47 -2.38 0.43
CA GLN A 195 12.08 -3.54 1.24
C GLN A 195 10.78 -4.11 0.67
N LEU A 196 10.79 -5.41 0.37
CA LEU A 196 9.62 -6.19 0.03
C LEU A 196 9.36 -7.17 1.18
N SER A 197 8.14 -7.12 1.70
CA SER A 197 7.67 -7.99 2.78
C SER A 197 6.50 -8.83 2.26
N TYR A 198 6.57 -10.12 2.49
CA TYR A 198 5.53 -11.09 2.18
C TYR A 198 5.09 -11.83 3.44
N ALA A 199 3.81 -12.12 3.53
CA ALA A 199 3.21 -12.84 4.63
C ALA A 199 1.92 -13.55 4.20
N GLU A 200 1.58 -14.66 4.85
CA GLU A 200 0.34 -15.41 4.66
C GLU A 200 -0.45 -15.46 5.97
N LYS A 201 -1.79 -15.42 5.89
CA LYS A 201 -2.66 -15.60 7.06
C LYS A 201 -2.90 -17.08 7.36
#